data_AF-A0A930MUF1-F1
#
_entry.id   AF-A0A930MUF1-F1
#
_cell.length_a   1.000
_cell.length_b   1.000
_cell.length_c   1.000
_cell.angle_alpha   90.00
_cell.angle_beta   90.00
_cell.angle_gamma   90.00
#
_symmetry.space_group_name_H-M   'P 1'
#
loop_
_entity.id
_entity.type
_entity.pdbx_description
1 polymer ?
#
loop_
_entity_poly.entity_id
_entity_poly.type
_entity_poly.pdbx_seq_one_letter_code
_entity_poly.pdbx_strand_id
1 'polypeptide(L)'
;LYTTGVKFMKSWWQVDGDWADDTHTDEVLVGTKLAQKLGVSAGSTLTYQKPDGTQGELHVTGTVSGGGDEENQLVGSLALAQELAGVQGKIDQVEVSAMTTPENDLARRAAENPKSLSQAEYDIWYCTSYVGSIAYQIEEVMHNAAAHPVRQIAESEGKILDKTQLLMLLITVLSLLSSSLGVSNLISANIMERSREIGLLKALGATNLAVVLSVLAEIFIAGILGGILGYVVGIGFAQLIGENVFGSGIAVNPYVIPIIAVLMSLVLIIGSVPAIRMLLSLQPAEVLYGR
;
A
#
# COMPACT_ATOMS: atom_id res chain seq x y z
N LEU A 1 -0.64 35.69 20.61
CA LEU A 1 0.30 35.97 19.50
C LEU A 1 0.42 34.69 18.71
N TYR A 2 -0.11 34.66 17.49
CA TYR A 2 0.09 33.56 16.56
C TYR A 2 1.34 33.87 15.74
N THR A 3 2.14 32.85 15.45
CA THR A 3 3.30 32.97 14.56
C THR A 3 2.96 32.27 13.26
N THR A 4 3.10 32.98 12.15
CA THR A 4 2.90 32.44 10.80
C THR A 4 4.24 32.08 10.18
N GLY A 5 4.21 31.19 9.20
CA GLY A 5 5.38 30.83 8.40
C GLY A 5 5.87 29.41 8.65
N VAL A 6 6.34 28.79 7.57
CA VAL A 6 6.75 27.39 7.53
C VAL A 6 7.93 27.10 8.45
N LYS A 7 8.81 28.08 8.67
CA LYS A 7 9.97 28.00 9.56
C LYS A 7 9.63 27.54 10.98
N PHE A 8 8.49 27.97 11.52
CA PHE A 8 8.06 27.61 12.87
C PHE A 8 7.22 26.34 12.88
N MET A 9 6.46 26.09 11.82
CA MET A 9 5.58 24.93 11.71
C MET A 9 6.32 23.63 11.40
N LYS A 10 7.35 23.71 10.55
CA LYS A 10 8.15 22.59 10.09
C LYS A 10 9.55 22.68 10.70
N SER A 11 9.62 22.66 12.04
CA SER A 11 10.87 22.82 12.78
C SER A 11 11.94 21.76 12.48
N TRP A 12 11.56 20.66 11.81
CA TRP A 12 12.45 19.58 11.39
C TRP A 12 13.04 19.76 9.99
N TRP A 13 12.58 20.76 9.22
CA TRP A 13 13.15 21.04 7.90
C TRP A 13 14.60 21.52 8.02
N GLN A 14 15.48 20.86 7.28
CA GLN A 14 16.87 21.28 7.09
C GLN A 14 16.95 22.12 5.83
N VAL A 15 17.34 23.39 5.99
CA VAL A 15 17.56 24.32 4.89
C VAL A 15 19.06 24.53 4.73
N ASP A 16 19.55 24.32 3.51
CA ASP A 16 20.93 24.64 3.10
C ASP A 16 20.89 25.93 2.27
N GLY A 17 21.40 27.02 2.85
CA GLY A 17 21.21 28.39 2.38
C GLY A 17 20.36 29.22 3.33
N ASP A 18 19.68 30.24 2.79
CA ASP A 18 18.83 31.15 3.55
C ASP A 18 17.34 30.83 3.34
N TRP A 19 16.51 31.15 4.33
CA TRP A 19 15.05 31.07 4.19
C TRP A 19 14.56 32.16 3.24
N ALA A 20 13.68 31.81 2.29
CA ALA A 20 12.96 32.80 1.50
C ALA A 20 12.10 33.70 2.41
N ASP A 21 12.10 35.00 2.15
CA ASP A 21 11.29 35.98 2.86
C ASP A 21 9.90 36.11 2.21
N ASP A 22 8.85 36.12 3.04
CA ASP A 22 7.47 36.30 2.58
C ASP A 22 7.21 37.70 2.00
N THR A 23 8.10 38.68 2.25
CA THR A 23 7.99 40.04 1.70
C THR A 23 8.46 40.14 0.25
N HIS A 24 9.27 39.19 -0.21
CA HIS A 24 9.79 39.12 -1.56
C HIS A 24 8.98 38.11 -2.39
N THR A 25 8.70 38.45 -3.65
CA THR A 25 7.93 37.60 -4.58
C THR A 25 8.82 36.88 -5.58
N ASP A 26 10.13 37.08 -5.51
CA ASP A 26 11.14 36.49 -6.38
C ASP A 26 12.00 35.43 -5.69
N GLU A 27 11.91 35.30 -4.37
CA GLU A 27 12.67 34.33 -3.58
C GLU A 27 11.93 32.99 -3.40
N VAL A 28 12.64 31.88 -3.62
CA VAL A 28 12.11 30.53 -3.41
C VAL A 28 13.12 29.58 -2.77
N LEU A 29 12.60 28.67 -1.95
CA LEU A 29 13.29 27.46 -1.52
C LEU A 29 12.95 26.31 -2.47
N VAL A 30 13.95 25.50 -2.81
CA VAL A 30 13.79 24.35 -3.71
C VAL A 30 14.00 23.05 -2.93
N GLY A 31 13.06 22.12 -3.01
CA GLY A 31 13.23 20.79 -2.42
C GLY A 31 14.49 20.08 -2.94
N THR A 32 15.24 19.38 -2.09
CA THR A 32 16.54 18.78 -2.45
C THR A 32 16.48 17.83 -3.66
N LYS A 33 15.42 17.02 -3.79
CA LYS A 33 15.25 16.12 -4.95
C LYS A 33 14.92 16.89 -6.22
N LEU A 34 14.13 17.96 -6.12
CA LEU A 34 13.84 18.84 -7.25
C LEU A 34 15.10 19.61 -7.69
N ALA A 35 15.85 20.11 -6.72
CA ALA A 35 17.13 20.80 -6.95
C ALA A 35 18.11 19.91 -7.71
N GLN A 36 18.23 18.64 -7.31
CA GLN A 36 19.09 17.66 -8.00
C GLN A 36 18.61 17.38 -9.44
N LYS A 37 17.30 17.31 -9.68
CA LYS A 37 16.74 17.09 -11.03
C LYS A 37 16.95 18.29 -11.95
N LEU A 38 16.84 19.50 -11.42
CA LEU A 38 17.01 20.75 -12.16
C LEU A 38 18.48 21.20 -12.25
N GLY A 39 19.38 20.60 -11.47
CA GLY A 39 20.79 20.97 -11.41
C GLY A 39 21.02 22.35 -10.77
N VAL A 40 20.17 22.75 -9.83
CA VAL A 40 20.24 24.05 -9.14
C VAL A 40 20.66 23.90 -7.69
N SER A 41 21.32 24.92 -7.16
CA SER A 41 21.75 25.04 -5.75
C SER A 41 21.33 26.39 -5.17
N ALA A 42 21.52 26.59 -3.87
CA ALA A 42 21.39 27.91 -3.25
C ALA A 42 22.18 28.97 -4.04
N GLY A 43 21.56 30.12 -4.30
CA GLY A 43 22.07 31.22 -5.11
C GLY A 43 21.82 31.10 -6.63
N SER A 44 21.17 30.03 -7.10
CA SER A 44 20.84 29.87 -8.54
C SER A 44 19.61 30.69 -8.94
N THR A 45 19.48 31.01 -10.23
CA THR A 45 18.25 31.61 -10.78
C THR A 45 17.50 30.57 -11.60
N LEU A 46 16.20 30.44 -11.34
CA LEU A 46 15.26 29.64 -12.12
C LEU A 46 14.44 30.55 -13.02
N THR A 47 14.28 30.16 -14.28
CA THR A 47 13.37 30.85 -15.19
C THR A 47 12.07 30.06 -15.28
N TYR A 48 10.95 30.77 -15.27
CA TYR A 48 9.63 30.17 -15.46
C TYR A 48 8.86 30.91 -16.55
N GLN A 49 7.95 30.20 -17.20
CA GLN A 49 7.06 30.77 -18.20
C GLN A 49 5.63 30.62 -17.72
N LYS A 50 4.91 31.74 -17.60
CA LYS A 50 3.50 31.77 -17.25
C LYS A 50 2.65 31.24 -18.42
N PRO A 51 1.41 30.78 -18.15
CA PRO A 51 0.48 30.36 -19.21
C PRO A 51 0.18 31.45 -20.25
N ASP A 52 0.35 32.72 -19.89
CA ASP A 52 0.18 33.88 -20.78
C ASP A 52 1.39 34.14 -21.70
N GLY A 53 2.47 33.36 -21.55
CA GLY A 53 3.71 33.47 -22.33
C GLY A 53 4.78 34.39 -21.71
N THR A 54 4.47 35.07 -20.60
CA THR A 54 5.41 35.96 -19.90
C THR A 54 6.46 35.13 -19.18
N GLN A 55 7.73 35.52 -19.34
CA GLN A 55 8.84 34.90 -18.61
C GLN A 55 9.14 35.68 -17.33
N GLY A 56 9.43 34.95 -16.25
CA GLY A 56 9.90 35.50 -15.00
C GLY A 56 11.12 34.76 -14.48
N GLU A 57 11.83 35.39 -13.55
CA GLU A 57 12.99 34.83 -12.87
C GLU A 57 12.67 34.65 -11.39
N LEU A 58 13.20 33.58 -10.80
CA LEU A 58 13.11 33.26 -9.37
C LEU A 58 14.52 33.02 -8.85
N HIS A 59 14.85 33.64 -7.73
CA HIS A 59 16.09 33.46 -7.01
C HIS A 59 15.95 32.35 -5.98
N VAL A 60 16.77 31.31 -6.13
CA VAL A 60 16.82 30.19 -5.19
C VAL A 60 17.64 30.60 -3.98
N THR A 61 16.99 30.89 -2.85
CA THR A 61 17.68 31.29 -1.61
C THR A 61 18.32 30.12 -0.88
N GLY A 62 17.74 28.92 -1.04
CA GLY A 62 18.22 27.71 -0.39
C GLY A 62 17.56 26.44 -0.91
N THR A 63 18.10 25.31 -0.49
CA THR A 63 17.47 24.00 -0.71
C THR A 63 16.90 23.45 0.59
N VAL A 64 15.76 22.76 0.52
CA VAL A 64 15.03 22.27 1.70
C VAL A 64 14.86 20.75 1.69
N SER A 65 15.08 20.13 2.84
CA SER A 65 14.95 18.70 3.09
C SER A 65 14.17 18.45 4.37
N GLY A 66 13.09 17.68 4.30
CA GLY A 66 12.28 17.31 5.46
C GLY A 66 11.74 15.87 5.42
N GLY A 67 12.14 15.07 4.43
CA GLY A 67 11.70 13.68 4.25
C GLY A 67 10.30 13.52 3.66
N GLY A 68 9.57 14.60 3.39
CA GLY A 68 8.23 14.60 2.81
C GLY A 68 8.18 15.01 1.34
N ASP A 69 7.00 15.45 0.91
CA ASP A 69 6.74 15.85 -0.48
C ASP A 69 7.38 17.19 -0.85
N GLU A 70 7.72 18.01 0.14
CA GLU A 70 8.45 19.28 -0.02
C GLU A 70 9.77 19.10 -0.78
N GLU A 71 10.41 17.94 -0.69
CA GLU A 71 11.67 17.65 -1.39
C GLU A 71 11.51 17.67 -2.92
N ASN A 72 10.28 17.55 -3.44
CA ASN A 72 9.98 17.61 -4.87
C ASN A 72 9.25 18.90 -5.28
N GLN A 73 9.14 19.90 -4.41
CA GLN A 73 8.35 21.11 -4.63
C GLN A 73 9.19 22.39 -4.55
N LEU A 74 8.59 23.50 -5.01
CA LEU A 74 9.07 24.86 -4.77
C LEU A 74 8.28 25.45 -3.61
N VAL A 75 8.96 26.09 -2.67
CA VAL A 75 8.34 26.76 -1.52
C VAL A 75 8.70 28.24 -1.58
N GLY A 76 7.70 29.11 -1.58
CA GLY A 76 7.88 30.56 -1.63
C GLY A 76 6.68 31.27 -1.04
N SER A 77 6.61 32.59 -1.23
CA SER A 77 5.52 33.40 -0.70
C SER A 77 4.17 33.03 -1.31
N LEU A 78 3.09 33.17 -0.53
CA LEU A 78 1.73 32.89 -1.00
C LEU A 78 1.34 33.76 -2.21
N ALA A 79 1.80 35.02 -2.22
CA ALA A 79 1.58 35.94 -3.33
C ALA A 79 2.19 35.41 -4.63
N LEU A 80 3.45 34.94 -4.59
CA LEU A 80 4.10 34.32 -5.74
C LEU A 80 3.34 33.06 -6.19
N ALA A 81 2.97 32.17 -5.27
CA ALA A 81 2.26 30.94 -5.61
C ALA A 81 0.91 31.22 -6.30
N GLN A 82 0.14 32.20 -5.80
CA GLN A 82 -1.12 32.63 -6.41
C GLN A 82 -0.94 33.26 -7.79
N GLU A 83 0.13 34.03 -7.97
CA GLU A 83 0.48 34.65 -9.26
C GLU A 83 0.87 33.58 -10.30
N LEU A 84 1.75 32.65 -9.93
CA LEU A 84 2.20 31.55 -10.80
C LEU A 84 1.05 30.63 -11.22
N ALA A 85 0.12 30.37 -10.30
CA ALA A 85 -1.05 29.52 -10.57
C ALA A 85 -2.23 30.29 -11.18
N GLY A 86 -2.14 31.63 -11.32
CA GLY A 86 -3.22 32.47 -11.88
C GLY A 86 -4.49 32.51 -11.04
N VAL A 87 -4.38 32.34 -9.71
CA VAL A 87 -5.51 32.18 -8.78
C VAL A 87 -5.44 33.15 -7.60
N GLN A 88 -5.58 34.45 -7.89
CA GLN A 88 -5.53 35.47 -6.85
C GLN A 88 -6.60 35.30 -5.77
N GLY A 89 -6.19 35.45 -4.50
CA GLY A 89 -7.07 35.39 -3.34
C GLY A 89 -7.60 33.99 -3.01
N LYS A 90 -7.12 32.94 -3.69
CA LYS A 90 -7.50 31.55 -3.42
C LYS A 90 -6.39 30.83 -2.67
N ILE A 91 -6.79 29.96 -1.75
CA ILE A 91 -5.91 29.10 -0.98
C ILE A 91 -6.50 27.70 -1.10
N ASP A 92 -5.66 26.72 -1.39
CA ASP A 92 -6.07 25.32 -1.48
C ASP A 92 -6.01 24.64 -0.10
N GLN A 93 -4.91 24.89 0.63
CA GLN A 93 -4.64 24.24 1.90
C GLN A 93 -4.09 25.23 2.93
N VAL A 94 -4.53 25.11 4.17
CA VAL A 94 -3.97 25.79 5.34
C VAL A 94 -3.54 24.72 6.34
N GLU A 95 -2.25 24.67 6.64
CA GLU A 95 -1.74 23.81 7.69
C GLU A 95 -1.76 24.56 9.04
N VAL A 96 -2.07 23.84 10.12
CA VAL A 96 -2.07 24.39 11.49
C VAL A 96 -1.33 23.43 12.39
N SER A 97 -0.37 23.95 13.16
CA SER A 97 0.35 23.20 14.20
C SER A 97 -0.05 23.71 15.57
N ALA A 98 -0.43 22.80 16.45
CA ALA A 98 -0.85 23.11 17.82
C ALA A 98 -0.39 22.03 18.79
N MET A 99 -0.08 22.43 20.03
CA MET A 99 0.12 21.47 21.12
C MET A 99 -1.24 20.90 21.53
N THR A 100 -1.38 19.59 21.47
CA THR A 100 -2.65 18.90 21.71
C THR A 100 -2.51 17.85 22.81
N THR A 101 -3.64 17.46 23.37
CA THR A 101 -3.73 16.34 24.31
C THR A 101 -3.63 15.03 23.51
N PRO A 102 -2.80 14.05 23.94
CA PRO A 102 -2.72 12.75 23.30
C PRO A 102 -4.09 12.08 23.14
N GLU A 103 -4.33 11.41 22.01
CA GLU A 103 -5.60 10.70 21.79
C GLU A 103 -5.77 9.56 22.81
N ASN A 104 -6.98 9.43 23.34
CA ASN A 104 -7.45 8.30 24.13
C ASN A 104 -8.67 7.65 23.44
N ASP A 105 -9.24 6.62 24.05
CA ASP A 105 -10.36 5.88 23.46
C ASP A 105 -11.61 6.74 23.24
N LEU A 106 -11.85 7.73 24.10
CA LEU A 106 -12.90 8.73 23.91
C LEU A 106 -12.66 9.53 22.63
N ALA A 107 -11.46 10.09 22.45
CA ALA A 107 -11.10 10.87 21.27
C ALA A 107 -11.16 10.06 19.97
N ARG A 108 -10.80 8.77 20.04
CA ARG A 108 -10.85 7.84 18.88
C ARG A 108 -12.29 7.58 18.44
N ARG A 109 -13.18 7.26 19.39
CA ARG A 109 -14.63 7.08 19.14
C ARG A 109 -15.27 8.36 18.61
N ALA A 110 -14.90 9.49 19.18
CA ALA A 110 -15.37 10.80 18.75
C ALA A 110 -14.95 11.13 17.31
N ALA A 111 -13.72 10.79 16.91
CA ALA A 111 -13.22 11.02 15.56
C ALA A 111 -13.96 10.18 14.50
N GLU A 112 -14.42 8.97 14.83
CA GLU A 112 -15.22 8.14 13.93
C GLU A 112 -16.65 8.65 13.77
N ASN A 113 -17.32 8.96 14.89
CA ASN A 113 -18.66 9.50 14.88
C ASN A 113 -18.96 10.30 16.16
N PRO A 114 -18.87 11.64 16.13
CA PRO A 114 -19.14 12.49 17.29
C PRO A 114 -20.57 12.33 17.83
N LYS A 115 -21.54 11.95 16.98
CA LYS A 115 -22.95 11.78 17.37
C LYS A 115 -23.21 10.50 18.17
N SER A 116 -22.23 9.60 18.24
CA SER A 116 -22.33 8.36 19.03
C SER A 116 -22.01 8.56 20.52
N LEU A 117 -21.50 9.74 20.89
CA LEU A 117 -21.13 10.07 22.26
C LEU A 117 -22.36 10.44 23.09
N SER A 118 -22.33 10.11 24.38
CA SER A 118 -23.24 10.73 25.34
C SER A 118 -22.95 12.23 25.46
N GLN A 119 -23.91 13.03 25.94
CA GLN A 119 -23.72 14.48 26.11
C GLN A 119 -22.50 14.81 26.97
N ALA A 120 -22.31 14.09 28.08
CA ALA A 120 -21.17 14.31 28.96
C ALA A 120 -19.83 13.97 28.28
N GLU A 121 -19.78 12.88 27.51
CA GLU A 121 -18.59 12.50 26.73
C GLU A 121 -18.29 13.52 25.63
N TYR A 122 -19.32 14.02 24.95
CA TYR A 122 -19.19 15.07 23.93
C TYR A 122 -18.62 16.35 24.54
N ASP A 123 -19.16 16.81 25.68
CA ASP A 123 -18.70 18.02 26.35
C ASP A 123 -17.22 17.89 26.78
N ILE A 124 -16.82 16.73 27.30
CA ILE A 124 -15.42 16.44 27.65
C ILE A 124 -14.55 16.50 26.41
N TRP A 125 -14.95 15.83 25.33
CA TRP A 125 -14.17 15.79 24.09
C TRP A 125 -14.05 17.18 23.43
N TYR A 126 -15.15 17.92 23.33
CA TYR A 126 -15.21 19.25 22.71
C TYR A 126 -14.37 20.28 23.49
N CYS A 127 -14.39 20.21 24.82
CA CYS A 127 -13.63 21.13 25.69
C CYS A 127 -12.17 20.69 25.93
N THR A 128 -11.77 19.49 25.49
CA THR A 128 -10.38 19.03 25.57
C THR A 128 -9.67 19.33 24.25
N SER A 129 -8.39 19.70 24.33
CA SER A 129 -7.55 20.04 23.18
C SER A 129 -7.10 18.82 22.36
N TYR A 130 -8.00 17.92 21.99
CA TYR A 130 -7.72 16.82 21.07
C TYR A 130 -7.60 17.36 19.64
N VAL A 131 -6.79 16.72 18.80
CA VAL A 131 -6.66 17.12 17.38
C VAL A 131 -8.02 17.03 16.67
N GLY A 132 -8.79 15.98 16.95
CA GLY A 132 -10.12 15.78 16.37
C GLY A 132 -11.15 16.84 16.79
N SER A 133 -11.14 17.30 18.04
CA SER A 133 -12.07 18.34 18.50
C SER A 133 -11.71 19.70 17.90
N ILE A 134 -10.42 20.00 17.76
CA ILE A 134 -9.95 21.21 17.07
C ILE A 134 -10.35 21.18 15.59
N ALA A 135 -10.14 20.06 14.90
CA ALA A 135 -10.56 19.90 13.51
C ALA A 135 -12.08 20.10 13.35
N TYR A 136 -12.86 19.50 14.25
CA TYR A 136 -14.31 19.66 14.27
C TYR A 136 -14.74 21.12 14.48
N GLN A 137 -14.12 21.83 15.42
CA GLN A 137 -14.38 23.25 15.66
C GLN A 137 -13.99 24.14 14.47
N ILE A 138 -12.93 23.78 13.73
CA ILE A 138 -12.56 24.51 12.50
C ILE A 138 -13.64 24.35 11.44
N GLU A 139 -14.14 23.13 11.20
CA GLU A 139 -15.23 22.88 10.23
C GLU A 139 -16.54 23.56 10.64
N GLU A 140 -16.80 23.70 11.94
CA GLU A 140 -17.97 24.40 12.48
C GLU A 140 -17.97 25.89 12.11
N VAL A 141 -16.79 26.53 12.10
CA VAL A 141 -16.64 27.96 11.76
C VAL A 141 -16.43 28.17 10.26
N MET A 142 -15.76 27.23 9.58
CA MET A 142 -15.39 27.29 8.17
C MET A 142 -16.24 26.33 7.34
N HIS A 143 -17.48 26.73 7.04
CA HIS A 143 -18.50 25.86 6.42
C HIS A 143 -18.15 25.27 5.03
N ASN A 144 -17.10 25.73 4.37
CA ASN A 144 -16.64 25.23 3.06
C ASN A 144 -15.20 24.68 3.11
N ALA A 145 -14.67 24.41 4.30
CA ALA A 145 -13.38 23.78 4.48
C ALA A 145 -13.55 22.42 5.18
N ALA A 146 -12.71 21.46 4.81
CA ALA A 146 -12.57 20.20 5.54
C ALA A 146 -11.27 20.27 6.35
N ALA A 147 -11.34 19.97 7.64
CA ALA A 147 -10.19 19.97 8.52
C ALA A 147 -9.82 18.53 8.87
N HIS A 148 -8.65 18.10 8.40
CA HIS A 148 -8.18 16.74 8.63
C HIS A 148 -6.98 16.73 9.60
N PRO A 149 -7.00 15.87 10.65
CA PRO A 149 -5.85 15.67 11.51
C PRO A 149 -4.67 15.13 10.70
N VAL A 150 -3.57 15.88 10.61
CA VAL A 150 -2.33 15.38 10.02
C VAL A 150 -1.60 14.53 11.06
N ARG A 151 -1.75 13.21 10.96
CA ARG A 151 -1.03 12.25 11.80
C ARG A 151 0.35 12.01 11.16
N GLN A 152 1.42 12.62 11.68
CA GLN A 152 2.80 12.47 11.17
C GLN A 152 3.27 11.00 11.06
N ILE A 153 2.62 10.13 11.81
CA ILE A 153 2.81 8.69 11.79
C ILE A 153 2.25 8.05 10.51
N ALA A 154 1.15 8.55 9.94
CA ALA A 154 0.44 7.91 8.84
C ALA A 154 1.20 7.92 7.49
N GLU A 155 2.00 8.94 7.19
CA GLU A 155 2.75 9.01 5.92
C GLU A 155 4.08 8.26 5.94
N SER A 156 4.83 8.34 7.06
CA SER A 156 6.08 7.58 7.22
C SER A 156 5.82 6.12 7.57
N GLU A 157 4.83 5.80 8.41
CA GLU A 157 4.42 4.40 8.60
C GLU A 157 3.72 3.86 7.36
N GLY A 158 2.89 4.64 6.65
CA GLY A 158 2.27 4.20 5.39
C GLY A 158 3.30 3.75 4.37
N LYS A 159 4.37 4.53 4.14
CA LYS A 159 5.47 4.14 3.24
C LYS A 159 6.24 2.91 3.73
N ILE A 160 6.37 2.68 5.03
CA ILE A 160 7.04 1.49 5.59
C ILE A 160 6.13 0.26 5.47
N LEU A 161 4.86 0.40 5.86
CA LEU A 161 3.82 -0.61 5.75
C LEU A 161 3.67 -1.06 4.29
N ASP A 162 3.58 -0.12 3.34
CA ASP A 162 3.51 -0.43 1.91
C ASP A 162 4.73 -1.21 1.42
N LYS A 163 5.94 -0.84 1.86
CA LYS A 163 7.17 -1.59 1.53
C LYS A 163 7.14 -2.99 2.12
N THR A 164 6.70 -3.16 3.37
CA THR A 164 6.60 -4.49 3.99
C THR A 164 5.52 -5.34 3.33
N GLN A 165 4.39 -4.74 2.95
CA GLN A 165 3.31 -5.41 2.23
C GLN A 165 3.76 -5.84 0.83
N LEU A 166 4.51 -5.01 0.12
CA LEU A 166 5.09 -5.34 -1.17
C LEU A 166 6.09 -6.51 -1.07
N LEU A 167 6.94 -6.51 -0.03
CA LEU A 167 7.84 -7.63 0.23
C LEU A 167 7.08 -8.93 0.55
N MET A 168 6.05 -8.87 1.39
CA MET A 168 5.21 -10.02 1.70
C MET A 168 4.48 -10.56 0.46
N LEU A 169 3.96 -9.66 -0.39
CA LEU A 169 3.32 -10.03 -1.65
C LEU A 169 4.33 -10.74 -2.57
N LEU A 170 5.53 -10.19 -2.71
CA LEU A 170 6.58 -10.79 -3.53
C LEU A 170 6.95 -12.19 -3.04
N ILE A 171 7.17 -12.37 -1.74
CA ILE A 171 7.46 -13.67 -1.14
C ILE A 171 6.31 -14.64 -1.40
N THR A 172 5.06 -14.19 -1.23
CA THR A 172 3.86 -14.99 -1.49
C THR A 172 3.83 -15.48 -2.94
N VAL A 173 4.06 -14.60 -3.91
CA VAL A 173 4.10 -14.96 -5.33
C VAL A 173 5.20 -15.99 -5.61
N LEU A 174 6.41 -15.81 -5.07
CA LEU A 174 7.50 -16.77 -5.23
C LEU A 174 7.18 -18.12 -4.60
N SER A 175 6.56 -18.13 -3.41
CA SER A 175 6.11 -19.37 -2.75
C SER A 175 5.02 -20.09 -3.54
N LEU A 176 4.09 -19.36 -4.17
CA LEU A 176 3.06 -19.94 -5.05
C LEU A 176 3.69 -20.59 -6.28
N LEU A 177 4.65 -19.91 -6.93
CA LEU A 177 5.37 -20.46 -8.08
C LEU A 177 6.16 -21.72 -7.70
N SER A 178 6.88 -21.69 -6.58
CA SER A 178 7.62 -22.83 -6.07
C SER A 178 6.69 -24.02 -5.77
N SER A 179 5.56 -23.77 -5.12
CA SER A 179 4.55 -24.80 -4.84
C SER A 179 3.95 -25.39 -6.11
N SER A 180 3.66 -24.56 -7.11
CA SER A 180 3.15 -25.00 -8.41
C SER A 180 4.13 -25.93 -9.13
N LEU A 181 5.44 -25.64 -9.08
CA LEU A 181 6.48 -26.50 -9.65
C LEU A 181 6.60 -27.83 -8.89
N GLY A 182 6.51 -27.80 -7.56
CA GLY A 182 6.49 -29.00 -6.73
C GLY A 182 5.31 -29.92 -7.07
N VAL A 183 4.12 -29.34 -7.19
CA VAL A 183 2.90 -30.04 -7.62
C VAL A 183 3.08 -30.64 -9.02
N SER A 184 3.62 -29.87 -9.97
CA SER A 184 3.91 -30.35 -11.33
C SER A 184 4.82 -31.58 -11.34
N ASN A 185 5.88 -31.57 -10.54
CA ASN A 185 6.83 -32.68 -10.47
C ASN A 185 6.19 -33.94 -9.88
N LEU A 186 5.43 -33.80 -8.80
CA LEU A 186 4.75 -34.92 -8.14
C LEU A 186 3.70 -35.58 -9.04
N ILE A 187 2.86 -34.77 -9.69
CA ILE A 187 1.82 -35.30 -10.59
C ILE A 187 2.46 -35.97 -11.81
N SER A 188 3.50 -35.36 -12.39
CA SER A 188 4.20 -35.94 -13.54
C SER A 188 4.81 -37.30 -13.20
N ALA A 189 5.41 -37.43 -12.01
CA ALA A 189 5.93 -38.71 -11.52
C ALA A 189 4.82 -39.76 -11.34
N ASN A 190 3.70 -39.40 -10.72
CA ASN A 190 2.56 -40.30 -10.52
C ASN A 190 1.97 -40.79 -11.87
N ILE A 191 1.84 -39.88 -12.85
CA ILE A 191 1.39 -40.24 -14.21
C ILE A 191 2.38 -41.20 -14.89
N MET A 192 3.69 -41.02 -14.70
CA MET A 192 4.70 -41.89 -15.26
C MET A 192 4.60 -43.32 -14.68
N GLU A 193 4.45 -43.43 -13.37
CA GLU A 193 4.30 -44.71 -12.66
C GLU A 193 3.03 -45.47 -13.12
N ARG A 194 1.92 -44.75 -13.31
CA ARG A 194 0.62 -45.30 -13.72
C ARG A 194 0.36 -45.21 -15.23
N SER A 195 1.39 -44.93 -16.02
CA SER A 195 1.28 -44.73 -17.47
C SER A 195 0.63 -45.91 -18.19
N ARG A 196 0.95 -47.15 -17.79
CA ARG A 196 0.37 -48.38 -18.36
C ARG A 196 -1.14 -48.49 -18.12
N GLU A 197 -1.61 -48.12 -16.94
CA GLU A 197 -3.05 -48.13 -16.62
C GLU A 197 -3.79 -47.10 -17.48
N ILE A 198 -3.23 -45.90 -17.62
CA ILE A 198 -3.77 -44.82 -18.45
C ILE A 198 -3.78 -45.23 -19.93
N GLY A 199 -2.73 -45.90 -20.40
CA GLY A 199 -2.64 -46.45 -21.76
C GLY A 199 -3.71 -47.50 -22.04
N LEU A 200 -3.97 -48.41 -21.10
CA LEU A 200 -5.04 -49.40 -21.20
C LEU A 200 -6.42 -48.73 -21.25
N LEU A 201 -6.69 -47.74 -20.39
CA LEU A 201 -7.95 -47.01 -20.38
C LEU A 201 -8.23 -46.31 -21.72
N LYS A 202 -7.21 -45.64 -22.28
CA LYS A 202 -7.30 -45.01 -23.61
C LYS A 202 -7.51 -46.06 -24.72
N ALA A 203 -6.86 -47.21 -24.65
CA ALA A 203 -7.01 -48.30 -25.61
C ALA A 203 -8.42 -48.94 -25.57
N LEU A 204 -9.06 -48.96 -24.39
CA LEU A 204 -10.45 -49.38 -24.19
C LEU A 204 -11.48 -48.32 -24.61
N GLY A 205 -11.04 -47.15 -25.08
CA GLY A 205 -11.90 -46.09 -25.62
C GLY A 205 -12.18 -44.93 -24.67
N ALA A 206 -11.48 -44.81 -23.53
CA ALA A 206 -11.61 -43.64 -22.68
C ALA A 206 -11.12 -42.37 -23.41
N THR A 207 -11.92 -41.30 -23.38
CA THR A 207 -11.54 -40.03 -23.99
C THR A 207 -10.43 -39.36 -23.17
N ASN A 208 -9.55 -38.62 -23.84
CA ASN A 208 -8.50 -37.83 -23.18
C ASN A 208 -9.07 -36.91 -22.09
N LEU A 209 -10.26 -36.34 -22.32
CA LEU A 209 -10.94 -35.48 -21.35
C LEU A 209 -11.32 -36.25 -20.08
N ALA A 210 -11.86 -37.47 -20.20
CA ALA A 210 -12.25 -38.28 -19.04
C ALA A 210 -11.04 -38.63 -18.16
N VAL A 211 -9.91 -38.96 -18.80
CA VAL A 211 -8.65 -39.24 -18.08
C VAL A 211 -8.12 -37.99 -17.38
N VAL A 212 -8.11 -36.84 -18.06
CA VAL A 212 -7.67 -35.56 -17.47
C VAL A 212 -8.56 -35.15 -16.30
N LEU A 213 -9.88 -35.28 -16.41
CA LEU A 213 -10.81 -34.98 -15.33
C LEU A 213 -10.62 -35.89 -14.12
N SER A 214 -10.33 -37.18 -14.34
CA SER A 214 -10.02 -38.11 -13.26
C SER A 214 -8.76 -37.71 -12.49
N VAL A 215 -7.70 -37.32 -13.21
CA VAL A 215 -6.45 -36.86 -12.59
C VAL A 215 -6.65 -35.53 -11.88
N LEU A 216 -7.39 -34.60 -12.49
CA LEU A 216 -7.70 -33.31 -11.88
C LEU A 216 -8.53 -33.47 -10.60
N ALA A 217 -9.49 -34.40 -10.58
CA ALA A 217 -10.25 -34.72 -9.37
C ALA A 217 -9.35 -35.27 -8.26
N GLU A 218 -8.41 -36.17 -8.57
CA GLU A 218 -7.43 -36.70 -7.60
C GLU A 218 -6.58 -35.56 -7.01
N ILE A 219 -6.09 -34.64 -7.86
CA ILE A 219 -5.31 -33.46 -7.46
C ILE A 219 -6.13 -32.54 -6.56
N PHE A 220 -7.39 -32.25 -6.92
CA PHE A 220 -8.24 -31.37 -6.12
C PHE A 220 -8.59 -31.96 -4.76
N ILE A 221 -8.86 -33.26 -4.67
CA ILE A 221 -9.15 -33.94 -3.39
C ILE A 221 -7.93 -33.86 -2.48
N ALA A 222 -6.75 -34.23 -2.98
CA ALA A 222 -5.50 -34.15 -2.23
C ALA A 222 -5.18 -32.70 -1.82
N GLY A 223 -5.40 -31.76 -2.75
CA GLY A 223 -5.26 -30.34 -2.53
C GLY A 223 -6.16 -29.83 -1.41
N ILE A 224 -7.45 -30.16 -1.40
CA ILE A 224 -8.41 -29.67 -0.40
C ILE A 224 -7.99 -30.14 0.99
N LEU A 225 -7.61 -31.42 1.13
CA LEU A 225 -7.12 -31.96 2.40
C LEU A 225 -5.85 -31.23 2.86
N GLY A 226 -4.89 -31.02 1.95
CA GLY A 226 -3.67 -30.26 2.24
C GLY A 226 -3.95 -28.79 2.59
N GLY A 227 -4.92 -28.16 1.91
CA GLY A 227 -5.33 -26.79 2.13
C GLY A 227 -5.99 -26.58 3.48
N ILE A 228 -6.86 -27.50 3.90
CA ILE A 228 -7.48 -27.47 5.24
C ILE A 228 -6.40 -27.58 6.32
N LEU A 229 -5.50 -28.55 6.20
CA LEU A 229 -4.40 -28.74 7.16
C LEU A 229 -3.47 -27.51 7.18
N GLY A 230 -3.10 -27.00 6.01
CA GLY A 230 -2.25 -25.81 5.89
C GLY A 230 -2.90 -24.56 6.50
N TYR A 231 -4.20 -24.38 6.31
CA TYR A 231 -4.95 -23.27 6.91
C TYR A 231 -4.98 -23.35 8.44
N VAL A 232 -5.25 -24.54 8.99
CA VAL A 232 -5.27 -24.77 10.45
C VAL A 232 -3.90 -24.47 11.06
N VAL A 233 -2.83 -25.00 10.46
CA VAL A 233 -1.45 -24.76 10.93
C VAL A 233 -1.07 -23.29 10.78
N GLY A 234 -1.44 -22.66 9.66
CA GLY A 234 -1.15 -21.24 9.40
C GLY A 234 -1.81 -20.31 10.41
N ILE A 235 -3.08 -20.52 10.74
CA ILE A 235 -3.75 -19.75 11.80
C ILE A 235 -3.12 -20.02 13.16
N GLY A 236 -2.74 -21.26 13.46
CA GLY A 236 -2.03 -21.59 14.70
C GLY A 236 -0.75 -20.78 14.87
N PHE A 237 0.07 -20.70 13.82
CA PHE A 237 1.27 -19.86 13.81
C PHE A 237 0.95 -18.36 13.91
N ALA A 238 -0.08 -17.89 13.20
CA ALA A 238 -0.49 -16.50 13.25
C ALA A 238 -0.89 -16.07 14.67
N GLN A 239 -1.68 -16.89 15.38
CA GLN A 239 -2.06 -16.61 16.76
C GLN A 239 -0.85 -16.65 17.71
N LEU A 240 0.04 -17.64 17.55
CA LEU A 240 1.24 -17.76 18.38
C LEU A 240 2.15 -16.54 18.27
N ILE A 241 2.35 -16.03 17.05
CA ILE A 241 3.13 -14.80 16.81
C ILE A 241 2.38 -13.58 17.34
N GLY A 242 1.07 -13.51 17.10
CA GLY A 242 0.19 -12.44 17.58
C GLY A 242 0.30 -12.22 19.09
N GLU A 243 0.14 -13.27 19.87
CA GLU A 243 0.21 -13.18 21.34
C GLU A 243 1.61 -12.88 21.86
N ASN A 244 2.65 -13.54 21.33
CA ASN A 244 4.01 -13.40 21.86
C ASN A 244 4.72 -12.11 21.45
N VAL A 245 4.40 -11.55 20.27
CA VAL A 245 5.07 -10.36 19.73
C VAL A 245 4.23 -9.10 19.92
N PHE A 246 2.91 -9.19 19.73
CA PHE A 246 2.02 -8.02 19.67
C PHE A 246 1.06 -7.93 20.86
N GLY A 247 1.07 -8.91 21.77
CA GLY A 247 0.22 -8.92 22.97
C GLY A 247 -1.29 -8.94 22.68
N SER A 248 -1.68 -9.23 21.44
CA SER A 248 -3.08 -9.28 21.00
C SER A 248 -3.26 -10.38 19.96
N GLY A 249 -4.39 -11.10 20.06
CA GLY A 249 -4.76 -12.14 19.10
C GLY A 249 -5.10 -11.56 17.74
N ILE A 250 -4.75 -12.28 16.67
CA ILE A 250 -5.02 -11.83 15.30
C ILE A 250 -6.46 -12.18 14.94
N ALA A 251 -7.27 -11.17 14.61
CA ALA A 251 -8.65 -11.38 14.15
C ALA A 251 -8.66 -12.02 12.75
N VAL A 252 -9.29 -13.18 12.62
CA VAL A 252 -9.43 -13.87 11.33
C VAL A 252 -10.54 -13.19 10.52
N ASN A 253 -10.17 -12.54 9.43
CA ASN A 253 -11.14 -11.93 8.53
C ASN A 253 -11.80 -13.01 7.64
N PRO A 254 -13.15 -13.12 7.62
CA PRO A 254 -13.87 -14.10 6.79
C PRO A 254 -13.51 -14.05 5.29
N TYR A 255 -13.12 -12.88 4.76
CA TYR A 255 -12.73 -12.72 3.36
C TYR A 255 -11.45 -13.48 2.97
N VAL A 256 -10.63 -13.91 3.95
CA VAL A 256 -9.39 -14.64 3.68
C VAL A 256 -9.66 -16.05 3.13
N ILE A 257 -10.72 -16.71 3.58
CA ILE A 257 -11.08 -18.08 3.18
C ILE A 257 -11.32 -18.20 1.67
N PRO A 258 -12.19 -17.38 1.03
CA PRO A 258 -12.41 -17.47 -0.41
C PRO A 258 -11.15 -17.12 -1.21
N ILE A 259 -10.31 -16.18 -0.73
CA ILE A 259 -9.05 -15.83 -1.39
C ILE A 259 -8.10 -17.03 -1.41
N ILE A 260 -7.93 -17.71 -0.28
CA ILE A 260 -7.09 -18.92 -0.19
C ILE A 260 -7.62 -20.01 -1.13
N ALA A 261 -8.94 -20.24 -1.17
CA ALA A 261 -9.55 -21.24 -2.05
C ALA A 261 -9.27 -20.95 -3.53
N VAL A 262 -9.36 -19.67 -3.95
CA VAL A 262 -9.05 -19.25 -5.32
C VAL A 262 -7.56 -19.43 -5.63
N LEU A 263 -6.66 -18.96 -4.76
CA LEU A 263 -5.21 -19.08 -4.96
C LEU A 263 -4.75 -20.54 -5.01
N MET A 264 -5.30 -21.37 -4.12
CA MET A 264 -5.03 -22.80 -4.08
C MET A 264 -5.50 -23.49 -5.37
N SER A 265 -6.72 -23.19 -5.82
CA SER A 265 -7.24 -23.70 -7.10
C SER A 265 -6.36 -23.28 -8.27
N LEU A 266 -5.90 -22.03 -8.29
CA LEU A 266 -5.00 -21.49 -9.31
C LEU A 266 -3.66 -22.26 -9.34
N VAL A 267 -3.04 -22.48 -8.18
CA VAL A 267 -1.77 -23.22 -8.07
C VAL A 267 -1.91 -24.66 -8.56
N LEU A 268 -3.00 -25.35 -8.19
CA LEU A 268 -3.24 -26.73 -8.65
C LEU A 268 -3.45 -26.78 -10.17
N ILE A 269 -4.21 -25.85 -10.74
CA ILE A 269 -4.44 -25.77 -12.18
C ILE A 269 -3.12 -25.50 -12.90
N ILE A 270 -2.39 -24.45 -12.53
CA ILE A 270 -1.10 -24.09 -13.17
C ILE A 270 -0.09 -25.23 -13.03
N GLY A 271 0.03 -25.81 -11.84
CA GLY A 271 0.93 -26.93 -11.58
C GLY A 271 0.57 -28.20 -12.36
N SER A 272 -0.71 -28.42 -12.65
CA SER A 272 -1.14 -29.57 -13.45
C SER A 272 -0.90 -29.42 -14.95
N VAL A 273 -0.68 -28.21 -15.49
CA VAL A 273 -0.55 -27.98 -16.94
C VAL A 273 0.56 -28.82 -17.58
N PRO A 274 1.81 -28.84 -17.07
CA PRO A 274 2.88 -29.63 -17.69
C PRO A 274 2.59 -31.13 -17.64
N ALA A 275 2.05 -31.60 -16.50
CA ALA A 275 1.71 -33.00 -16.29
C ALA A 275 0.58 -33.47 -17.22
N ILE A 276 -0.45 -32.63 -17.42
CA ILE A 276 -1.56 -32.90 -18.35
C ILE A 276 -1.04 -32.95 -19.79
N ARG A 277 -0.15 -32.02 -20.18
CA ARG A 277 0.46 -32.06 -21.53
C ARG A 277 1.20 -33.37 -21.77
N MET A 278 1.98 -33.81 -20.78
CA MET A 278 2.68 -35.10 -20.84
C MET A 278 1.70 -36.27 -20.98
N LEU A 279 0.61 -36.28 -20.19
CA LEU A 279 -0.43 -37.31 -20.27
C LEU A 279 -1.10 -37.38 -21.64
N LEU A 280 -1.34 -36.24 -22.27
CA LEU A 280 -1.95 -36.16 -23.60
C LEU A 280 -1.00 -36.67 -24.70
N SER A 281 0.31 -36.50 -24.53
CA SER A 281 1.32 -37.04 -25.46
C SER A 281 1.56 -38.54 -25.35
N LEU A 282 1.05 -39.22 -24.32
CA LEU A 282 1.21 -40.67 -24.16
C LEU A 282 0.44 -41.43 -25.24
N GLN A 283 1.18 -42.14 -26.11
CA GLN A 283 0.63 -43.04 -27.10
C GLN A 283 0.40 -44.43 -26.48
N PRO A 284 -0.84 -44.97 -26.50
CA PRO A 284 -1.15 -46.27 -25.91
C PRO A 284 -0.29 -47.41 -26.48
N ALA A 285 0.09 -47.32 -27.75
CA ALA A 285 0.90 -48.33 -28.42
C ALA A 285 2.33 -48.42 -27.85
N GLU A 286 2.98 -47.29 -27.57
CA GLU A 286 4.35 -47.25 -27.02
C GLU A 286 4.38 -47.77 -25.57
N VAL A 287 3.46 -47.27 -24.74
CA VAL A 287 3.39 -47.60 -23.32
C VAL A 287 3.10 -49.09 -23.06
N LEU A 288 2.29 -49.74 -23.92
CA LEU A 288 1.92 -51.15 -23.78
C LEU A 288 2.95 -52.13 -24.37
N TYR A 289 3.70 -51.71 -25.40
CA TYR A 289 4.80 -52.52 -25.94
C TYR A 289 6.12 -52.38 -25.16
N GLY A 290 6.15 -51.51 -24.14
CA GLY A 290 7.28 -51.39 -23.20
C GLY A 290 8.52 -50.72 -23.81
N ARG A 291 8.32 -49.81 -24.77
CA ARG A 291 9.38 -48.96 -25.33
C ARG A 291 9.14 -47.51 -24.98
#